data_AF-A0A1G4ED44-F1
#
_entry.id   AF-A0A1G4ED44-F1
#
_cell.length_a   1.000
_cell.length_b   1.000
_cell.length_c   1.000
_cell.angle_alpha   90.00
_cell.angle_beta   90.00
_cell.angle_gamma   90.00
#
_symmetry.space_group_name_H-M   'P 1'
#
loop_
_entity.id
_entity.type
_entity.pdbx_description
1 polymer ?
#
loop_
_entity_poly.entity_id
_entity_poly.type
_entity_poly.pdbx_seq_one_letter_code
_entity_poly.pdbx_strand_id
1 'polypeptide(L)'
;MNFEIDKNKFDIKGTLYEFIEIYDEIKNKFSHENNVNVKTFCKHIKENFRFYNEVKVKCPNNTCIYAEKLQEFKNKFSNFEDLKLICEKCDYEKTSCEHGSNGEGDVPCLREKGNSFLNLIFCNSIEDIINVLLKFTTISAPILALFVILFKFTPFGKNLNKLKQEKRKNGDKKKEENIKEYMKNYTAYMDSEMRTGFI
;
A
#
# COMPACT_ATOMS: atom_id res chain seq x y z
N MET A 1 17.46 17.08 -44.34
CA MET A 1 16.57 17.32 -43.18
C MET A 1 15.87 16.00 -42.87
N ASN A 2 16.12 15.41 -41.71
CA ASN A 2 15.65 14.05 -41.37
C ASN A 2 14.16 14.11 -40.97
N PHE A 3 13.25 13.85 -41.92
CA PHE A 3 11.79 13.92 -41.75
C PHE A 3 11.27 13.14 -40.54
N GLU A 4 11.91 12.03 -40.19
CA GLU A 4 11.52 11.16 -39.08
C GLU A 4 11.82 11.79 -37.70
N ILE A 5 12.90 12.57 -37.61
CA ILE A 5 13.23 13.34 -36.40
C ILE A 5 12.22 14.47 -36.22
N ASP A 6 11.78 15.11 -37.31
CA ASP A 6 10.81 16.21 -37.24
C ASP A 6 9.40 15.75 -36.86
N LYS A 7 8.99 14.57 -37.35
CA LYS A 7 7.69 13.97 -37.01
C LYS A 7 7.61 13.58 -35.53
N ASN A 8 8.60 12.82 -35.02
CA ASN A 8 8.67 12.50 -33.60
C ASN A 8 8.67 13.77 -32.74
N LYS A 9 9.30 14.84 -33.24
CA LYS A 9 9.34 16.08 -32.52
C LYS A 9 7.99 16.79 -32.43
N PHE A 10 7.24 16.77 -33.53
CA PHE A 10 5.90 17.32 -33.61
C PHE A 10 4.93 16.53 -32.73
N ASP A 11 5.01 15.20 -32.74
CA ASP A 11 4.11 14.31 -32.00
C ASP A 11 4.31 14.45 -30.47
N ILE A 12 5.55 14.58 -30.01
CA ILE A 12 5.86 14.86 -28.59
C ILE A 12 5.29 16.21 -28.16
N LYS A 13 5.47 17.23 -29.01
CA LYS A 13 4.96 18.56 -28.75
C LYS A 13 3.44 18.54 -28.67
N GLY A 14 2.76 18.00 -29.68
CA GLY A 14 1.30 17.91 -29.74
C GLY A 14 0.74 17.26 -28.48
N THR A 15 1.25 16.08 -28.12
CA THR A 15 0.75 15.31 -26.97
C THR A 15 0.87 16.06 -25.63
N LEU A 16 2.05 16.63 -25.33
CA LEU A 16 2.25 17.38 -24.08
C LEU A 16 1.43 18.68 -24.04
N TYR A 17 1.40 19.42 -25.16
CA TYR A 17 0.67 20.69 -25.24
C TYR A 17 -0.84 20.45 -25.10
N GLU A 18 -1.40 19.54 -25.91
CA GLU A 18 -2.82 19.23 -25.91
C GLU A 18 -3.28 18.82 -24.52
N PHE A 19 -2.55 17.92 -23.85
CA PHE A 19 -2.95 17.47 -22.52
C PHE A 19 -2.97 18.60 -21.48
N ILE A 20 -1.95 19.44 -21.44
CA ILE A 20 -1.88 20.54 -20.47
C ILE A 20 -3.04 21.52 -20.66
N GLU A 21 -3.37 21.83 -21.91
CA GLU A 21 -4.45 22.76 -22.29
C GLU A 21 -5.83 22.18 -21.94
N ILE A 22 -6.08 20.90 -22.27
CA ILE A 22 -7.40 20.29 -22.04
C ILE A 22 -7.60 19.81 -20.60
N TYR A 23 -6.54 19.73 -19.79
CA TYR A 23 -6.65 19.16 -18.45
C TYR A 23 -7.64 19.93 -17.56
N ASP A 24 -7.72 21.26 -17.65
CA ASP A 24 -8.65 22.02 -16.81
C ASP A 24 -10.12 21.71 -17.16
N GLU A 25 -10.40 21.46 -18.45
CA GLU A 25 -11.71 20.94 -18.85
C GLU A 25 -11.96 19.53 -18.35
N ILE A 26 -10.96 18.64 -18.45
CA ILE A 26 -11.04 17.28 -17.92
C ILE A 26 -11.35 17.34 -16.43
N LYS A 27 -10.57 18.12 -15.67
CA LYS A 27 -10.73 18.38 -14.24
C LYS A 27 -12.15 18.81 -13.91
N ASN A 28 -12.67 19.82 -14.60
CA ASN A 28 -14.04 20.29 -14.40
C ASN A 28 -15.06 19.18 -14.70
N LYS A 29 -14.87 18.40 -15.77
CA LYS A 29 -15.78 17.33 -16.18
C LYS A 29 -15.79 16.15 -15.20
N PHE A 30 -14.65 15.71 -14.65
CA PHE A 30 -14.60 14.54 -13.74
C PHE A 30 -14.74 14.91 -12.25
N SER A 31 -14.66 16.20 -11.89
CA SER A 31 -14.99 16.67 -10.54
C SER A 31 -16.46 16.45 -10.18
N HIS A 32 -17.37 16.44 -11.17
CA HIS A 32 -18.80 16.18 -11.00
C HIS A 32 -19.09 14.68 -10.78
N GLU A 33 -19.82 14.34 -9.71
CA GLU A 33 -19.95 12.98 -9.16
C GLU A 33 -20.59 11.90 -10.07
N ASN A 34 -21.19 12.26 -11.20
CA ASN A 34 -21.95 11.33 -12.05
C ASN A 34 -21.47 11.25 -13.51
N ASN A 35 -20.23 11.64 -13.79
CA ASN A 35 -19.73 11.60 -15.16
C ASN A 35 -19.36 10.17 -15.59
N VAL A 36 -20.15 9.59 -16.49
CA VAL A 36 -19.91 8.25 -17.09
C VAL A 36 -18.55 8.12 -17.79
N ASN A 37 -17.90 9.24 -18.13
CA ASN A 37 -16.60 9.25 -18.81
C ASN A 37 -15.40 9.32 -17.86
N VAL A 38 -15.58 9.30 -16.54
CA VAL A 38 -14.48 9.35 -15.54
C VAL A 38 -13.39 8.33 -15.88
N LYS A 39 -13.78 7.08 -16.16
CA LYS A 39 -12.82 6.01 -16.51
C LYS A 39 -11.96 6.35 -17.74
N THR A 40 -12.57 6.96 -18.76
CA THR A 40 -11.88 7.38 -19.99
C THR A 40 -10.89 8.50 -19.69
N PHE A 41 -11.30 9.50 -18.90
CA PHE A 41 -10.43 10.59 -18.46
C PHE A 41 -9.25 10.06 -17.64
N CYS A 42 -9.52 9.18 -16.68
CA CYS A 42 -8.48 8.56 -15.85
C CYS A 42 -7.44 7.82 -16.69
N LYS A 43 -7.89 7.02 -17.67
CA LYS A 43 -6.97 6.37 -18.62
C LYS A 43 -6.13 7.39 -19.38
N HIS A 44 -6.73 8.47 -19.88
CA HIS A 44 -6.02 9.50 -20.61
C HIS A 44 -4.99 10.23 -19.74
N ILE A 45 -5.33 10.54 -18.50
CA ILE A 45 -4.42 11.16 -17.51
C ILE A 45 -3.23 10.23 -17.23
N LYS A 46 -3.48 8.95 -16.93
CA LYS A 46 -2.44 7.96 -16.65
C LYS A 46 -1.44 7.81 -17.79
N GLU A 47 -1.92 7.74 -19.03
CA GLU A 47 -1.07 7.63 -20.21
C GLU A 47 -0.21 8.89 -20.42
N ASN A 48 -0.75 10.09 -20.19
CA ASN A 48 0.02 11.33 -20.29
C ASN A 48 1.08 11.48 -19.19
N PHE A 49 0.80 11.01 -17.97
CA PHE A 49 1.79 10.96 -16.88
C PHE A 49 2.94 10.00 -17.22
N ARG A 50 2.64 8.85 -17.85
CA ARG A 50 3.67 7.94 -18.36
C ARG A 50 4.49 8.61 -19.46
N PHE A 51 3.82 9.22 -20.43
CA PHE A 51 4.44 9.89 -21.56
C PHE A 51 5.40 11.02 -21.13
N TYR A 52 4.95 11.86 -20.19
CA TYR A 52 5.79 12.89 -19.59
C TYR A 52 7.11 12.33 -19.06
N ASN A 53 7.04 11.23 -18.29
CA ASN A 53 8.23 10.63 -17.68
C ASN A 53 9.16 9.98 -18.72
N GLU A 54 8.62 9.40 -19.79
CA GLU A 54 9.41 8.90 -20.92
C GLU A 54 10.14 10.02 -21.68
N VAL A 55 9.46 11.15 -21.93
CA VAL A 55 10.03 12.30 -22.66
C VAL A 55 11.07 13.02 -21.81
N LYS A 56 10.82 13.17 -20.51
CA LYS A 56 11.74 13.83 -19.56
C LYS A 56 13.13 13.19 -19.57
N VAL A 57 13.21 11.86 -19.63
CA VAL A 57 14.50 11.14 -19.71
C VAL A 57 15.29 11.49 -20.97
N LYS A 58 14.59 11.67 -22.09
CA LYS A 58 15.19 12.04 -23.39
C LYS A 58 15.58 13.52 -23.45
N CYS A 59 15.21 14.30 -22.45
CA CYS A 59 15.27 15.75 -22.41
C CYS A 59 15.88 16.26 -21.08
N PRO A 60 17.12 15.84 -20.72
CA PRO A 60 17.67 16.09 -19.38
C PRO A 60 18.10 17.54 -19.13
N ASN A 61 18.30 18.33 -20.19
CA ASN A 61 18.82 19.70 -20.10
C ASN A 61 17.82 20.72 -20.63
N ASN A 62 17.94 21.94 -20.13
CA ASN A 62 17.24 23.16 -20.51
C ASN A 62 17.41 23.59 -21.98
N THR A 63 18.34 22.99 -22.74
CA THR A 63 18.48 23.20 -24.20
C THR A 63 17.52 22.34 -25.03
N CYS A 64 16.75 21.47 -24.39
CA CYS A 64 15.78 20.63 -25.06
C CYS A 64 14.56 21.45 -25.50
N ILE A 65 14.10 21.19 -26.73
CA ILE A 65 12.97 21.89 -27.36
C ILE A 65 11.63 21.74 -26.64
N TYR A 66 11.53 20.86 -25.64
CA TYR A 66 10.34 20.66 -24.80
C TYR A 66 10.53 21.09 -23.35
N ALA A 67 11.70 21.65 -22.99
CA ALA A 67 12.04 21.94 -21.61
C ALA A 67 10.97 22.82 -20.93
N GLU A 68 10.50 23.86 -21.62
CA GLU A 68 9.46 24.75 -21.10
C GLU A 68 8.14 24.02 -20.80
N LYS A 69 7.67 23.16 -21.73
CA LYS A 69 6.44 22.41 -21.51
C LYS A 69 6.58 21.28 -20.50
N LEU A 70 7.73 20.63 -20.42
CA LEU A 70 7.98 19.68 -19.34
C LEU A 70 7.99 20.38 -17.98
N GLN A 71 8.51 21.61 -17.91
CA GLN A 71 8.45 22.41 -16.69
C GLN A 71 7.02 22.84 -16.35
N GLU A 72 6.23 23.24 -17.34
CA GLU A 72 4.81 23.58 -17.15
C GLU A 72 3.99 22.37 -16.67
N PHE A 73 4.18 21.22 -17.31
CA PHE A 73 3.58 19.95 -16.87
C PHE A 73 3.97 19.66 -15.42
N LYS A 74 5.27 19.76 -15.10
CA LYS A 74 5.76 19.55 -13.74
C LYS A 74 5.09 20.49 -12.76
N ASN A 75 5.12 21.79 -13.01
CA ASN A 75 4.52 22.78 -12.10
C ASN A 75 3.03 22.52 -11.85
N LYS A 76 2.29 22.09 -12.88
CA LYS A 76 0.86 21.79 -12.79
C LYS A 76 0.58 20.51 -11.98
N PHE A 77 1.33 19.43 -12.22
CA PHE A 77 1.03 18.10 -11.67
C PHE A 77 1.92 17.68 -10.49
N SER A 78 2.97 18.44 -10.19
CA SER A 78 3.67 18.40 -8.91
C SER A 78 2.90 19.16 -7.83
N ASN A 79 1.89 19.98 -8.20
CA ASN A 79 0.95 20.55 -7.25
C ASN A 79 0.16 19.43 -6.55
N PHE A 80 0.09 19.52 -5.22
CA PHE A 80 -0.60 18.57 -4.38
C PHE A 80 -2.10 18.45 -4.69
N GLU A 81 -2.78 19.55 -5.02
CA GLU A 81 -4.25 19.56 -5.18
C GLU A 81 -4.71 18.77 -6.41
N ASP A 82 -4.11 19.03 -7.57
CA ASP A 82 -4.47 18.34 -8.82
C ASP A 82 -4.14 16.85 -8.76
N LEU A 83 -2.95 16.53 -8.24
CA LEU A 83 -2.52 15.15 -8.08
C LEU A 83 -3.42 14.38 -7.11
N LYS A 84 -3.84 15.02 -6.01
CA LYS A 84 -4.77 14.44 -5.03
C LYS A 84 -6.13 14.15 -5.67
N LEU A 85 -6.70 15.11 -6.38
CA LEU A 85 -7.99 14.94 -7.06
C LEU A 85 -7.97 13.79 -8.07
N ILE A 86 -6.90 13.70 -8.88
CA ILE A 86 -6.71 12.59 -9.83
C ILE A 86 -6.69 11.25 -9.08
N CYS A 87 -5.88 11.13 -8.03
CA CYS A 87 -5.74 9.89 -7.28
C CYS A 87 -7.02 9.45 -6.56
N GLU A 88 -7.84 10.40 -6.10
CA GLU A 88 -9.11 10.13 -5.43
C GLU A 88 -10.18 9.68 -6.42
N LYS A 89 -10.33 10.36 -7.56
CA LYS A 89 -11.40 10.05 -8.52
C LYS A 89 -11.08 8.90 -9.46
N CYS A 90 -9.80 8.63 -9.71
CA CYS A 90 -9.36 7.59 -10.62
C CYS A 90 -8.96 6.28 -9.93
N ASP A 91 -9.07 6.21 -8.60
CA ASP A 91 -8.56 5.09 -7.81
C ASP A 91 -7.10 4.76 -8.17
N TYR A 92 -6.27 5.80 -8.25
CA TYR A 92 -4.86 5.67 -8.57
C TYR A 92 -3.96 5.87 -7.36
N GLU A 93 -2.80 5.22 -7.38
CA GLU A 93 -1.67 5.43 -6.48
C GLU A 93 -0.44 5.91 -7.26
N LYS A 94 0.42 6.66 -6.58
CA LYS A 94 1.73 7.06 -7.10
C LYS A 94 2.62 5.82 -7.16
N THR A 95 3.31 5.62 -8.26
CA THR A 95 4.29 4.54 -8.43
C THR A 95 5.56 5.10 -9.05
N SER A 96 6.66 4.37 -8.88
CA SER A 96 7.87 4.64 -9.62
C SER A 96 7.66 4.39 -11.12
N CYS A 97 8.15 5.31 -11.94
CA CYS A 97 8.24 5.10 -13.38
C CYS A 97 9.37 4.14 -13.75
N GLU A 98 9.18 3.33 -14.81
CA GLU A 98 10.25 2.54 -15.42
C GLU A 98 11.35 3.43 -16.00
N HIS A 99 10.96 4.61 -16.49
CA HIS A 99 11.83 5.60 -17.11
C HIS A 99 11.71 6.91 -16.33
N GLY A 100 12.83 7.42 -15.80
CA GLY A 100 12.89 8.71 -15.10
C GLY A 100 13.13 8.60 -13.59
N SER A 101 13.70 9.67 -13.02
CA SER A 101 13.82 9.84 -11.58
C SER A 101 12.47 10.26 -10.98
N ASN A 102 12.05 9.59 -9.90
CA ASN A 102 10.91 9.98 -9.06
C ASN A 102 11.41 10.81 -7.86
N GLY A 103 12.30 11.76 -8.12
CA GLY A 103 12.80 12.66 -7.08
C GLY A 103 11.65 13.34 -6.35
N GLU A 104 11.87 13.66 -5.07
CA GLU A 104 10.92 14.39 -4.25
C GLU A 104 10.53 15.71 -4.95
N GLY A 105 9.23 15.95 -5.15
CA GLY A 105 8.71 17.11 -5.88
C GLY A 105 8.65 16.97 -7.41
N ASP A 106 8.78 15.77 -7.96
CA ASP A 106 8.56 15.48 -9.38
C ASP A 106 7.21 14.80 -9.66
N VAL A 107 6.82 14.70 -10.94
CA VAL A 107 5.56 14.06 -11.36
C VAL A 107 5.70 12.53 -11.32
N PRO A 108 4.90 11.82 -10.51
CA PRO A 108 4.98 10.36 -10.40
C PRO A 108 4.36 9.65 -11.61
N CYS A 109 4.59 8.35 -11.75
CA CYS A 109 3.72 7.50 -12.56
C CYS A 109 2.47 7.09 -11.77
N LEU A 110 1.40 6.70 -12.46
CA LEU A 110 0.13 6.33 -11.86
C LEU A 110 -0.18 4.86 -12.09
N ARG A 111 -0.60 4.16 -11.04
CA ARG A 111 -1.05 2.76 -11.08
C ARG A 111 -2.47 2.66 -10.55
N GLU A 112 -3.25 1.72 -11.10
CA GLU A 112 -4.55 1.34 -10.53
C GLU A 112 -4.35 0.74 -9.14
N LYS A 113 -5.10 1.24 -8.17
CA LYS A 113 -5.07 0.71 -6.80
C LYS A 113 -5.58 -0.74 -6.78
N GLY A 114 -4.83 -1.60 -6.09
CA GLY A 114 -5.35 -2.88 -5.60
C GLY A 114 -6.29 -2.70 -4.39
N ASN A 115 -6.70 -3.80 -3.76
CA ASN A 115 -7.67 -3.79 -2.63
C ASN A 115 -7.34 -2.76 -1.51
N SER A 116 -8.43 -2.17 -0.97
CA SER A 116 -8.63 -0.75 -0.62
C SER A 116 -8.26 -0.28 0.81
N PHE A 117 -7.20 -0.80 1.45
CA PHE A 117 -6.90 -0.37 2.85
C PHE A 117 -5.75 0.64 3.01
N LEU A 118 -4.90 0.82 2.00
CA LEU A 118 -3.70 1.67 2.08
C LEU A 118 -3.92 3.12 1.60
N ASN A 119 -5.15 3.47 1.25
CA ASN A 119 -5.54 4.69 0.56
C ASN A 119 -5.24 6.01 1.27
N LEU A 120 -4.98 5.98 2.58
CA LEU A 120 -4.68 7.19 3.35
C LEU A 120 -3.20 7.62 3.30
N ILE A 121 -2.30 6.77 2.79
CA ILE A 121 -0.86 6.95 3.02
C ILE A 121 -0.11 7.35 1.74
N PHE A 122 -0.53 6.87 0.56
CA PHE A 122 0.31 6.95 -0.64
C PHE A 122 0.13 8.21 -1.52
N CYS A 123 -0.89 9.04 -1.26
CA CYS A 123 -1.12 10.27 -2.04
C CYS A 123 -1.13 11.56 -1.21
N ASN A 124 -1.03 11.45 0.11
CA ASN A 124 -1.11 12.57 1.04
C ASN A 124 0.25 13.24 1.27
N SER A 125 0.23 14.53 1.60
CA SER A 125 1.43 15.27 2.03
C SER A 125 1.91 14.71 3.37
N ILE A 126 3.16 14.96 3.74
CA ILE A 126 3.70 14.57 5.06
C ILE A 126 2.78 15.08 6.19
N GLU A 127 2.20 16.27 6.04
CA GLU A 127 1.27 16.87 7.00
C GLU A 127 -0.06 16.11 7.11
N ASP A 128 -0.63 15.68 5.98
CA ASP A 128 -1.85 14.87 5.97
C ASP A 128 -1.60 13.47 6.59
N ILE A 129 -0.42 12.88 6.34
CA ILE A 129 0.00 11.63 6.96
C ILE A 129 0.13 11.81 8.48
N ILE A 130 0.81 12.87 8.93
CA ILE A 130 0.96 13.20 10.35
C ILE A 130 -0.41 13.38 11.02
N ASN A 131 -1.34 14.07 10.36
CA ASN A 131 -2.66 14.36 10.92
C ASN A 131 -3.53 13.09 11.03
N VAL A 132 -3.45 12.18 10.05
CA VAL A 132 -4.10 10.85 10.11
C VAL A 132 -3.47 10.00 11.22
N LEU A 133 -2.14 9.97 11.31
CA LEU A 133 -1.43 9.25 12.38
C LEU A 133 -1.83 9.78 13.77
N LEU A 134 -1.86 11.10 13.94
CA LEU A 134 -2.25 11.74 15.20
C LEU A 134 -3.70 11.44 15.56
N LYS A 135 -4.63 11.49 14.60
CA LYS A 135 -6.04 11.11 14.83
C LYS A 135 -6.18 9.64 15.24
N PHE A 136 -5.45 8.73 14.57
CA PHE A 136 -5.47 7.31 14.93
C PHE A 136 -4.88 7.06 16.33
N THR A 137 -3.78 7.74 16.66
CA THR A 137 -3.09 7.61 17.95
C THR A 137 -3.95 8.16 19.10
N THR A 138 -4.64 9.29 18.88
CA THR A 138 -5.53 9.91 19.88
C THR A 138 -6.81 9.10 20.11
N ILE A 139 -7.35 8.44 19.07
CA ILE A 139 -8.54 7.56 19.20
C ILE A 139 -8.17 6.21 19.83
N SER A 140 -7.00 5.65 19.52
CA SER A 140 -6.59 4.32 20.01
C SER A 140 -6.18 4.31 21.48
N ALA A 141 -5.61 5.41 22.00
CA ALA A 141 -5.20 5.53 23.40
C ALA A 141 -6.33 5.25 24.43
N PRO A 142 -7.52 5.89 24.35
CA PRO A 142 -8.61 5.62 25.28
C PRO A 142 -9.20 4.20 25.10
N ILE A 143 -9.21 3.68 23.87
CA ILE A 143 -9.68 2.31 23.58
C ILE A 143 -8.74 1.29 24.24
N LEU A 144 -7.43 1.45 24.11
CA LEU A 144 -6.42 0.60 24.75
C LEU A 144 -6.50 0.67 26.27
N ALA A 145 -6.68 1.87 26.83
CA ALA A 145 -6.87 2.05 28.27
C ALA A 145 -8.12 1.30 28.77
N LEU A 146 -9.25 1.39 28.04
CA LEU A 146 -10.46 0.64 28.33
C LEU A 146 -10.23 -0.87 28.24
N PHE A 147 -9.53 -1.36 27.21
CA PHE A 147 -9.19 -2.78 27.12
C PHE A 147 -8.32 -3.26 28.28
N VAL A 148 -7.33 -2.48 28.72
CA VAL A 148 -6.49 -2.80 29.88
C VAL A 148 -7.32 -2.84 31.16
N ILE A 149 -8.22 -1.87 31.36
CA ILE A 149 -9.14 -1.84 32.50
C ILE A 149 -10.05 -3.06 32.46
N LEU A 150 -10.63 -3.40 31.31
CA LEU A 150 -11.51 -4.55 31.18
C LEU A 150 -10.76 -5.87 31.43
N PHE A 151 -9.53 -5.97 30.95
CA PHE A 151 -8.69 -7.15 31.18
C PHE A 151 -8.28 -7.29 32.64
N LYS A 152 -8.06 -6.19 33.36
CA LYS A 152 -7.63 -6.22 34.77
C LYS A 152 -8.80 -6.33 35.76
N PHE A 153 -9.94 -5.72 35.46
CA PHE A 153 -11.03 -5.52 36.43
C PHE A 153 -12.36 -6.20 36.08
N THR A 154 -12.55 -6.72 34.86
CA THR A 154 -13.78 -7.45 34.50
C THR A 154 -13.58 -8.97 34.68
N PRO A 155 -14.65 -9.76 34.91
CA PRO A 155 -14.56 -11.22 35.06
C PRO A 155 -13.93 -11.92 33.85
N PHE A 156 -13.91 -11.27 32.68
CA PHE A 156 -13.30 -11.75 31.45
C PHE A 156 -11.79 -12.02 31.60
N GLY A 157 -11.05 -11.12 32.25
CA GLY A 157 -9.62 -11.31 32.54
C GLY A 157 -9.36 -12.46 33.52
N LYS A 158 -10.21 -12.60 34.54
CA LYS A 158 -10.21 -13.76 35.45
C LYS A 158 -10.46 -15.08 34.70
N ASN A 159 -11.41 -15.10 33.78
CA ASN A 159 -11.71 -16.28 32.95
C ASN A 159 -10.55 -16.65 32.03
N LEU A 160 -9.88 -15.67 31.39
CA LEU A 160 -8.70 -15.95 30.56
C LEU A 160 -7.53 -16.49 31.38
N ASN A 161 -7.27 -15.94 32.57
CA ASN A 161 -6.25 -16.46 33.48
C ASN A 161 -6.58 -17.88 33.96
N LYS A 162 -7.86 -18.16 34.24
CA LYS A 162 -8.34 -19.49 34.60
C LYS A 162 -8.14 -20.49 33.46
N LEU A 163 -8.55 -20.14 32.23
CA LEU A 163 -8.32 -20.96 31.04
C LEU A 163 -6.83 -21.23 30.79
N LYS A 164 -5.96 -20.24 31.04
CA LYS A 164 -4.50 -20.39 30.90
C LYS A 164 -3.93 -21.35 31.95
N GLN A 165 -4.44 -21.31 33.18
CA GLN A 165 -4.06 -22.26 34.24
C GLN A 165 -4.59 -23.67 33.96
N GLU A 166 -5.83 -23.81 33.49
CA GLU A 166 -6.42 -25.10 33.13
C GLU A 166 -5.68 -25.77 31.96
N LYS A 167 -5.29 -25.01 30.93
CA LYS A 167 -4.45 -25.53 29.84
C LYS A 167 -3.09 -26.03 30.33
N ARG A 168 -2.44 -25.32 31.27
CA ARG A 168 -1.17 -25.76 31.87
C ARG A 168 -1.34 -27.07 32.65
N LYS A 169 -2.33 -27.14 33.53
CA LYS A 169 -2.64 -28.35 34.32
C LYS A 169 -2.96 -29.55 33.43
N ASN A 170 -3.75 -29.37 32.37
CA ASN A 170 -4.05 -30.45 31.44
C ASN A 170 -2.82 -30.89 30.64
N GLY A 171 -1.93 -29.97 30.28
CA GLY A 171 -0.65 -30.29 29.65
C GLY A 171 0.27 -31.11 30.55
N ASP A 172 0.40 -30.70 31.81
CA ASP A 172 1.21 -31.41 32.81
C ASP A 172 0.65 -32.82 33.08
N LYS A 173 -0.67 -32.94 33.22
CA LYS A 173 -1.35 -34.22 33.44
C LYS A 173 -1.17 -35.17 32.26
N LYS A 174 -1.31 -34.67 31.02
CA LYS A 174 -1.07 -35.45 29.80
C LYS A 174 0.40 -35.91 29.69
N LYS A 175 1.35 -35.07 30.11
CA LYS A 175 2.77 -35.43 30.15
C LYS A 175 3.02 -36.55 31.17
N GLU A 176 2.39 -36.48 32.34
CA GLU A 176 2.50 -37.50 33.38
C GLU A 176 1.88 -38.84 32.95
N GLU A 177 0.72 -38.80 32.28
CA GLU A 177 0.07 -39.98 31.69
C GLU A 177 0.95 -40.65 30.62
N ASN A 178 1.53 -39.87 29.70
CA ASN A 178 2.44 -40.38 28.69
C ASN A 178 3.69 -41.06 29.30
N ILE A 179 4.23 -40.50 30.39
CA ILE A 179 5.39 -41.08 31.10
C ILE A 179 4.98 -42.41 31.78
N LYS A 180 3.81 -42.47 32.41
CA LYS A 180 3.29 -43.70 33.03
C LYS A 180 3.05 -44.79 31.99
N GLU A 181 2.51 -44.44 30.83
CA GLU A 181 2.30 -45.38 29.72
C GLU A 181 3.64 -45.93 29.19
N TYR A 182 4.63 -45.06 28.99
CA TYR A 182 5.97 -45.47 28.59
C TYR A 182 6.61 -46.45 29.58
N MET A 183 6.57 -46.13 30.89
CA MET A 183 7.08 -47.00 31.95
C MET A 183 6.39 -48.37 31.92
N LYS A 184 5.06 -48.41 31.78
CA LYS A 184 4.30 -49.66 31.73
C LYS A 184 4.70 -50.53 30.54
N ASN A 185 4.85 -49.93 29.36
CA ASN A 185 5.28 -50.65 28.16
C ASN A 185 6.71 -51.18 28.29
N TYR A 186 7.60 -50.40 28.91
CA TYR A 186 8.97 -50.83 29.19
C TYR A 186 9.02 -51.99 30.19
N THR A 187 8.26 -51.95 31.28
CA THR A 187 8.17 -53.06 32.24
C THR A 187 7.66 -54.34 31.57
N ALA A 188 6.63 -54.24 30.71
CA ALA A 188 6.09 -55.38 29.97
C ALA A 188 7.11 -56.00 29.00
N TYR A 189 7.92 -55.16 28.33
CA TYR A 189 9.01 -55.62 27.47
C TYR A 189 10.07 -56.39 28.27
N MET A 190 10.57 -55.82 29.37
CA MET A 190 11.58 -56.47 30.22
C MET A 190 11.06 -57.79 30.82
N ASP A 191 9.80 -57.84 31.25
CA ASP A 191 9.16 -59.07 31.73
C ASP A 191 9.07 -60.15 30.63
N SER A 192 8.77 -59.74 29.39
CA SER A 192 8.73 -60.66 28.26
C SER A 192 10.12 -61.21 27.92
N GLU A 193 11.15 -60.34 27.95
CA GLU A 193 12.54 -60.69 27.66
C GLU A 193 13.11 -61.64 28.72
N MET A 194 12.83 -61.38 30.01
CA MET A 194 13.21 -62.28 31.11
C MET A 194 12.51 -63.64 31.03
N ARG A 195 11.25 -63.70 30.59
CA ARG A 195 10.56 -65.01 30.37
C ARG A 195 11.13 -65.79 29.20
N THR A 196 11.62 -65.14 28.15
CA THR A 196 12.27 -65.80 27.00
C THR A 196 13.72 -66.21 27.25
N GLY A 197 14.41 -65.62 28.24
CA GLY A 197 15.80 -65.95 28.57
C GLY A 197 16.00 -67.15 29.52
N PHE A 198 14.93 -67.84 29.93
CA PHE A 198 14.96 -68.98 30.87
C PHE A 198 14.69 -70.35 30.18
N ILE A 199 15.00 -70.49 28.89
CA ILE A 199 14.98 -71.80 28.17
C ILE A 199 16.41 -72.25 27.89
#